data_AF-A0A356R8D9-F1
#
_entry.id   AF-A0A356R8D9-F1
#
_cell.length_a   1.000
_cell.length_b   1.000
_cell.length_c   1.000
_cell.angle_alpha   90.00
_cell.angle_beta   90.00
_cell.angle_gamma   90.00
#
_symmetry.space_group_name_H-M   'P 1'
#
loop_
_entity.id
_entity.type
_entity.pdbx_description
1 polymer ?
#
loop_
_entity_poly.entity_id
_entity_poly.type
_entity_poly.pdbx_seq_one_letter_code
_entity_poly.pdbx_strand_id
1 'polypeptide(L)'
;MGTMSGHSSMEMESSQAYAMVTPARQQLIGVTTALVSMRPLQTVIRAVGKVDYDEQRLTHINLRISGWVEDLFVDSTGQLVRKGQPLFTLYSQELVSAQEEYLLAMKANQQIQNSPLLETQHQTAQMVQSAR
;
A
#
# COMPACT_ATOMS: atom_id res chain seq x y z
N MET A 1 -59.59 37.53 -43.09
CA MET A 1 -58.21 37.98 -43.43
C MET A 1 -57.61 38.58 -42.16
N GLY A 2 -56.48 38.06 -41.66
CA GLY A 2 -55.72 38.59 -40.50
C GLY A 2 -55.89 37.77 -39.20
N THR A 3 -55.28 36.58 -39.08
CA THR A 3 -54.01 36.27 -38.34
C THR A 3 -54.14 36.36 -36.81
N MET A 4 -54.22 35.23 -36.11
CA MET A 4 -53.12 34.40 -35.55
C MET A 4 -52.27 35.08 -34.46
N SER A 5 -52.29 34.38 -33.30
CA SER A 5 -51.17 34.08 -32.41
C SER A 5 -50.46 35.22 -31.66
N GLY A 6 -50.47 35.07 -30.34
CA GLY A 6 -49.54 35.71 -29.43
C GLY A 6 -49.63 35.06 -28.05
N HIS A 7 -49.13 33.83 -27.91
CA HIS A 7 -48.69 33.34 -26.61
C HIS A 7 -47.56 34.28 -26.15
N SER A 8 -47.74 34.99 -25.03
CA SER A 8 -46.61 35.64 -24.36
C SER A 8 -46.74 35.46 -22.85
N SER A 9 -45.91 34.53 -22.38
CA SER A 9 -45.04 34.68 -21.22
C SER A 9 -45.72 34.93 -19.87
N MET A 10 -45.79 33.86 -19.08
CA MET A 10 -45.83 33.93 -17.62
C MET A 10 -44.63 34.75 -17.13
N GLU A 11 -44.88 35.97 -16.66
CA GLU A 11 -43.91 36.71 -15.85
C GLU A 11 -44.16 36.33 -14.39
N MET A 12 -43.22 35.58 -13.79
CA MET A 12 -43.17 35.35 -12.35
C MET A 12 -42.81 36.67 -11.67
N GLU A 13 -43.81 37.35 -11.10
CA GLU A 13 -43.61 38.51 -10.25
C GLU A 13 -43.11 38.05 -8.88
N SER A 14 -41.81 38.23 -8.62
CA SER A 14 -41.22 38.04 -7.30
C SER A 14 -41.70 39.15 -6.36
N SER A 15 -42.53 38.81 -5.38
CA SER A 15 -43.03 39.76 -4.37
C SER A 15 -41.96 40.06 -3.33
N GLN A 16 -41.42 41.28 -3.34
CA GLN A 16 -40.59 41.78 -2.24
C GLN A 16 -41.49 42.42 -1.17
N ALA A 17 -41.48 41.85 0.03
CA ALA A 17 -42.12 42.44 1.21
C ALA A 17 -41.11 43.30 1.98
N TYR A 18 -41.38 44.60 2.10
CA TYR A 18 -40.62 45.52 2.97
C TYR A 18 -41.47 45.87 4.20
N ALA A 19 -40.89 45.77 5.39
CA ALA A 19 -41.52 46.19 6.64
C ALA A 19 -40.94 47.54 7.08
N MET A 20 -41.80 48.55 7.22
CA MET A 20 -41.41 49.89 7.66
C MET A 20 -41.52 50.03 9.18
N VAL A 21 -40.48 50.57 9.82
CA VAL A 21 -40.45 50.85 11.27
C VAL A 21 -40.07 52.32 11.48
N THR A 22 -40.73 52.99 12.43
CA THR A 22 -40.48 54.41 12.71
C THR A 22 -39.12 54.64 13.39
N PRO A 23 -38.42 55.76 13.10
CA PRO A 23 -37.11 56.06 13.69
C PRO A 23 -37.09 56.10 15.22
N ALA A 24 -38.14 56.66 15.85
CA ALA A 24 -38.28 56.68 17.31
C ALA A 24 -38.32 55.26 17.90
N ARG A 25 -38.97 54.33 17.20
CA ARG A 25 -39.07 52.93 17.63
C ARG A 25 -37.76 52.18 17.38
N GLN A 26 -37.03 52.48 16.31
CA GLN A 26 -35.70 51.94 16.04
C GLN A 26 -34.68 52.37 17.11
N GLN A 27 -34.75 53.63 17.56
CA GLN A 27 -33.88 54.16 18.61
C GLN A 27 -34.21 53.54 19.98
N LEU A 28 -35.49 53.40 20.32
CA LEU A 28 -35.93 52.85 21.60
C LEU A 28 -35.52 51.37 21.79
N ILE A 29 -35.39 50.61 20.70
CA ILE A 29 -34.96 49.20 20.72
C ILE A 29 -33.46 49.00 20.40
N GLY A 30 -32.71 50.08 20.13
CA GLY A 30 -31.26 50.04 19.94
C GLY A 30 -30.78 49.33 18.66
N VAL A 31 -31.43 49.55 17.52
CA VAL A 31 -31.02 48.91 16.25
C VAL A 31 -29.59 49.32 15.86
N THR A 32 -28.73 48.34 15.61
CA THR A 32 -27.36 48.54 15.09
C THR A 32 -27.23 47.86 13.73
N THR A 33 -26.64 48.55 12.76
CA THR A 33 -26.39 48.01 11.41
C THR A 33 -24.89 47.96 11.13
N ALA A 34 -24.50 47.10 10.20
CA ALA A 34 -23.14 47.03 9.69
C ALA A 34 -23.18 46.89 8.17
N LEU A 35 -22.20 47.48 7.48
CA LEU A 35 -22.05 47.32 6.04
C LEU A 35 -21.63 45.89 5.71
N VAL A 36 -22.26 45.31 4.69
CA VAL A 36 -21.88 43.99 4.17
C VAL A 36 -20.48 44.09 3.57
N SER A 37 -19.62 43.16 3.97
CA SER A 37 -18.23 43.10 3.48
C SER A 37 -17.78 41.65 3.38
N MET A 38 -17.04 41.34 2.32
CA MET A 38 -16.34 40.06 2.18
C MET A 38 -15.10 40.06 3.07
N ARG A 39 -14.97 39.07 3.96
CA ARG A 39 -13.80 38.89 4.81
C ARG A 39 -13.46 37.39 4.95
N PRO A 40 -12.20 37.03 5.15
CA PRO A 40 -11.83 35.66 5.51
C PRO A 40 -12.49 35.27 6.84
N LEU A 41 -13.30 34.21 6.84
CA LEU A 41 -13.87 33.65 8.05
C LEU A 41 -12.88 32.63 8.63
N GLN A 42 -12.42 32.88 9.85
CA GLN A 42 -11.57 31.95 10.59
C GLN A 42 -12.42 31.18 11.60
N THR A 43 -12.65 29.89 11.33
CA THR A 43 -13.31 28.99 12.27
C THR A 43 -12.24 28.18 13.00
N VAL A 44 -12.23 28.26 14.34
CA VAL A 44 -11.35 27.44 15.17
C VAL A 44 -12.04 26.10 15.42
N ILE A 45 -11.50 25.02 14.84
CA ILE A 45 -11.96 23.66 15.10
C ILE A 45 -11.04 23.03 16.14
N ARG A 46 -11.60 22.56 17.26
CA ARG A 46 -10.87 21.78 18.27
C ARG A 46 -11.20 20.31 18.09
N ALA A 47 -10.23 19.54 17.62
CA ALA A 47 -10.34 18.10 17.43
C ALA A 47 -9.32 17.37 18.31
N VAL A 48 -9.66 16.13 18.71
CA VAL A 48 -8.71 15.21 19.35
C VAL A 48 -7.90 14.49 18.27
N GLY A 49 -6.62 14.23 18.56
CA GLY A 49 -5.74 13.43 17.72
C GLY A 49 -5.36 12.13 18.42
N LYS A 50 -5.11 11.07 17.65
CA LYS A 50 -4.53 9.82 18.14
C LYS A 50 -3.05 9.78 17.74
N VAL A 51 -2.19 9.41 18.69
CA VAL A 51 -0.81 9.02 18.38
C VAL A 51 -0.84 7.53 18.09
N ASP A 52 -0.43 7.15 16.89
CA ASP A 52 -0.33 5.76 16.46
C ASP A 52 1.09 5.47 15.95
N TYR A 53 1.37 4.20 15.71
CA TYR A 53 2.63 3.78 15.11
C TYR A 53 2.76 4.35 13.69
N ASP A 54 3.99 4.65 13.31
CA ASP A 54 4.31 5.00 11.93
C ASP A 54 4.17 3.74 11.06
N GLU A 55 3.04 3.63 10.34
CA GLU A 55 2.73 2.51 9.46
C GLU A 55 3.81 2.28 8.40
N GLN A 56 4.55 3.32 7.98
CA GLN A 56 5.63 3.20 7.01
C GLN A 56 6.86 2.48 7.56
N ARG A 57 6.98 2.40 8.89
CA ARG A 57 8.07 1.70 9.58
C ARG A 57 7.66 0.31 10.06
N LEU A 58 6.44 -0.10 9.75
CA LEU A 58 5.93 -1.42 10.09
C LEU A 58 6.38 -2.45 9.03
N THR A 59 7.14 -3.45 9.45
CA THR A 59 7.64 -4.51 8.56
C THR A 59 7.05 -5.84 8.96
N HIS A 60 6.40 -6.52 8.00
CA HIS A 60 5.94 -7.89 8.18
C HIS A 60 6.98 -8.86 7.61
N ILE A 61 7.52 -9.72 8.46
CA ILE A 61 8.50 -10.73 8.05
C ILE A 61 7.72 -12.02 7.73
N ASN A 62 7.66 -12.35 6.45
CA ASN A 62 7.03 -13.58 5.97
C ASN A 62 8.10 -14.59 5.58
N LEU A 63 7.96 -15.82 6.05
CA LEU A 63 8.84 -16.92 5.67
C LEU A 63 8.50 -17.37 4.23
N ARG A 64 9.54 -17.63 3.43
CA ARG A 64 9.39 -18.14 2.05
C ARG A 64 9.43 -19.66 1.97
N ILE A 65 9.55 -20.32 3.11
CA ILE A 65 9.76 -21.76 3.28
C ILE A 65 8.87 -22.26 4.41
N SER A 66 8.49 -23.52 4.34
CA SER A 66 7.75 -24.18 5.41
C SER A 66 8.71 -24.78 6.44
N GLY A 67 8.35 -24.73 7.71
CA GLY A 67 9.21 -25.20 8.80
C GLY A 67 8.61 -25.05 10.18
N TRP A 68 9.40 -25.46 11.18
CA TRP A 68 9.07 -25.41 12.60
C TRP A 68 10.00 -24.41 13.29
N VAL A 69 9.45 -23.56 14.14
CA VAL A 69 10.26 -22.66 14.97
C VAL A 69 10.98 -23.49 16.03
N GLU A 70 12.29 -23.35 16.16
CA GLU A 70 13.10 -24.05 17.18
C GLU A 70 13.24 -23.19 18.43
N ASP A 71 13.85 -22.01 18.30
CA ASP A 71 14.04 -21.05 19.39
C ASP A 71 13.33 -19.74 19.07
N LEU A 72 12.67 -19.16 20.08
CA LEU A 72 12.00 -17.86 19.99
C LEU A 72 12.69 -16.85 20.92
N PHE A 73 13.31 -15.82 20.34
CA PHE A 73 14.04 -14.79 21.11
C PHE A 73 13.18 -13.57 21.46
N VAL A 74 12.05 -13.40 20.75
CA VAL A 74 11.09 -12.31 20.94
C VAL A 74 9.72 -12.92 21.06
N ASP A 75 9.20 -12.97 22.28
CA ASP A 75 8.01 -13.74 22.65
C ASP A 75 6.76 -12.86 22.88
N SER A 76 6.92 -11.53 22.85
CA SER A 76 5.88 -10.59 23.23
C SER A 76 5.76 -9.38 22.30
N THR A 77 4.51 -8.99 22.03
CA THR A 77 4.19 -7.80 21.23
C THR A 77 4.59 -6.54 21.99
N GLY A 78 5.33 -5.65 21.32
CA GLY A 78 5.81 -4.39 21.90
C GLY A 78 7.23 -4.48 22.49
N GLN A 79 7.84 -5.66 22.48
CA GLN A 79 9.25 -5.80 22.84
C GLN A 79 10.13 -5.03 21.85
N LEU A 80 11.03 -4.20 22.38
CA LEU A 80 11.93 -3.39 21.57
C LEU A 80 13.00 -4.27 20.91
N VAL A 81 13.08 -4.22 19.59
CA VAL A 81 14.09 -4.96 18.79
C VAL A 81 14.90 -4.00 17.93
N ARG A 82 16.16 -4.36 17.66
CA ARG A 82 17.05 -3.60 16.76
C ARG A 82 17.20 -4.30 15.42
N LYS A 83 17.55 -3.55 14.37
CA LYS A 83 17.86 -4.11 13.05
C LYS A 83 18.96 -5.16 13.17
N GLY A 84 18.73 -6.34 12.61
CA GLY A 84 19.67 -7.47 12.64
C GLY A 84 19.61 -8.31 13.92
N GLN A 85 18.77 -7.95 14.89
CA GLN A 85 18.52 -8.80 16.05
C GLN A 85 17.77 -10.07 15.62
N PRO A 86 18.26 -11.27 15.98
CA PRO A 86 17.52 -12.51 15.74
C PRO A 86 16.17 -12.49 16.46
N LEU A 87 15.11 -12.88 15.74
CA LEU A 87 13.76 -12.97 16.30
C LEU A 87 13.40 -14.41 16.69
N PHE A 88 13.76 -15.36 15.83
CA PHE A 88 13.59 -16.80 16.04
C PHE A 88 14.53 -17.60 15.13
N THR A 89 14.70 -18.89 15.41
CA THR A 89 15.31 -19.88 14.52
C THR A 89 14.24 -20.80 13.92
N LEU A 90 14.50 -21.32 12.71
CA LEU A 90 13.55 -22.14 11.95
C LEU A 90 14.23 -23.36 11.37
N TYR A 91 13.66 -24.53 11.64
CA TYR A 91 13.98 -25.79 10.97
C TYR A 91 13.07 -26.01 9.76
N SER A 92 13.65 -26.30 8.58
CA SER A 92 12.88 -26.63 7.38
C SER A 92 13.35 -27.95 6.78
N GLN A 93 12.50 -28.97 6.85
CA GLN A 93 12.78 -30.28 6.27
C GLN A 93 12.98 -30.19 4.74
N GLU A 94 12.21 -29.35 4.07
CA GLU A 94 12.29 -29.12 2.63
C GLU A 94 13.67 -28.58 2.22
N LEU A 95 14.21 -27.61 2.97
CA LEU A 95 15.55 -27.07 2.70
C LEU A 95 16.64 -28.11 2.92
N VAL A 96 16.53 -28.93 3.98
CA VAL A 96 17.50 -29.99 4.26
C VAL A 96 17.52 -30.99 3.10
N SER A 97 16.34 -31.47 2.67
CA SER A 97 16.24 -32.40 1.54
C SER A 97 16.76 -31.80 0.22
N ALA A 98 16.43 -30.54 -0.07
CA ALA A 98 16.95 -29.85 -1.25
C ALA A 98 18.48 -29.73 -1.24
N GLN A 99 19.07 -29.49 -0.07
CA GLN A 99 20.52 -29.44 0.09
C GLN A 99 21.17 -30.80 -0.16
N GLU A 100 20.59 -31.88 0.37
CA GLU A 100 21.08 -33.25 0.15
C GLU A 100 21.04 -33.64 -1.32
N GLU A 101 19.93 -33.33 -2.00
CA GLU A 101 19.77 -33.59 -3.43
C GLU A 101 20.79 -32.81 -4.28
N TYR A 102 21.03 -31.54 -3.95
CA TYR A 102 22.06 -30.73 -4.61
C TYR A 102 23.46 -31.33 -4.44
N LEU A 103 23.81 -31.77 -3.21
CA LEU A 103 25.10 -32.40 -2.95
C LEU A 103 25.25 -33.72 -3.71
N LEU A 104 24.18 -34.51 -3.82
CA LEU A 104 24.17 -35.73 -4.61
C LEU A 104 24.40 -35.44 -6.10
N ALA A 105 23.70 -34.44 -6.65
CA ALA A 105 23.85 -34.02 -8.03
C ALA A 105 25.29 -33.55 -8.34
N MET A 106 25.91 -32.80 -7.43
CA MET A 106 27.31 -32.39 -7.56
C MET A 106 28.27 -33.59 -7.61
N LYS A 107 28.09 -34.56 -6.70
CA LYS A 107 28.92 -35.78 -6.67
C LYS A 107 28.75 -36.60 -7.94
N ALA A 108 27.51 -36.77 -8.40
CA ALA A 108 27.23 -37.47 -9.65
C ALA A 108 27.90 -36.79 -10.85
N ASN A 109 27.85 -35.45 -10.94
CA ASN A 109 28.52 -34.71 -12.00
C ASN A 109 30.05 -34.89 -11.96
N GLN A 110 30.67 -34.85 -10.78
CA GLN A 110 32.10 -35.13 -10.63
C GLN A 110 32.45 -36.57 -11.06
N GLN A 111 31.63 -37.55 -10.72
CA GLN A 111 31.84 -38.94 -11.12
C GLN A 111 31.70 -39.12 -12.64
N ILE A 112 30.75 -38.44 -13.28
CA ILE A 112 30.60 -38.46 -14.73
C ILE A 112 31.83 -37.84 -15.41
N GLN A 113 32.31 -36.71 -14.93
CA GLN A 113 33.53 -36.06 -15.47
C GLN A 113 34.77 -36.94 -15.34
N ASN A 114 34.87 -37.72 -14.26
CA ASN A 114 35.97 -38.64 -14.02
C ASN A 114 35.74 -40.05 -14.60
N SER A 115 34.61 -40.29 -15.27
CA SER A 115 34.25 -41.61 -15.77
C SER A 115 35.00 -41.92 -17.07
N PRO A 116 35.58 -43.13 -17.20
CA PRO A 116 36.21 -43.57 -18.44
C PRO A 116 35.23 -43.61 -19.62
N LEU A 117 33.92 -43.51 -19.41
CA LEU A 117 32.93 -43.41 -20.49
C LEU A 117 33.14 -42.19 -21.40
N LEU A 118 33.50 -41.03 -20.84
CA LEU A 118 33.83 -39.83 -21.64
C LEU A 118 35.15 -40.02 -22.40
N GLU A 119 36.15 -40.62 -21.74
CA GLU A 119 37.42 -41.00 -22.37
C GLU A 119 37.21 -41.98 -23.53
N THR A 120 36.33 -42.97 -23.33
CA THR A 120 36.02 -43.99 -24.34
C THR A 120 35.37 -43.34 -25.57
N GLN A 121 34.45 -42.39 -25.40
CA GLN A 121 33.85 -41.68 -26.55
C GLN A 121 34.91 -40.92 -27.37
N HIS A 122 35.86 -40.27 -26.72
CA HIS A 122 36.97 -39.60 -27.41
C HIS A 122 37.85 -40.59 -28.17
N GLN A 123 38.14 -41.75 -27.58
CA GLN A 123 38.92 -42.81 -28.22
C GLN A 123 38.18 -43.44 -29.40
N THR A 124 36.88 -43.74 -29.28
CA THR A 124 36.08 -44.30 -30.39
C THR A 124 35.96 -43.31 -31.56
N ALA A 125 35.81 -42.01 -31.27
CA ALA A 125 35.81 -40.97 -32.31
C ALA A 125 37.15 -40.88 -33.04
N GLN A 126 38.27 -41.00 -32.32
CA GLN A 126 39.61 -41.07 -32.92
C GLN A 126 39.80 -42.34 -33.77
N MET A 127 39.29 -43.50 -33.32
CA MET A 127 39.34 -44.75 -34.09
C MET A 127 38.60 -44.62 -35.42
N VAL A 128 37.39 -44.05 -35.43
CA VAL A 128 36.61 -43.81 -36.67
C VAL A 128 37.32 -42.83 -37.61
N GLN A 129 37.98 -41.79 -37.06
CA GLN A 129 38.74 -40.82 -37.84
C GLN A 129 39.97 -41.45 -38.52
N SER A 130 40.65 -42.38 -37.83
CA SER A 130 41.85 -43.06 -38.32
C SER A 130 41.57 -44.17 -39.34
N ALA A 131 40.32 -44.61 -39.45
CA ALA A 131 39.89 -45.65 -40.38
C ALA A 131 39.51 -45.13 -41.79
N ARG A 132 39.78 -43.85 -42.08
CA ARG A 132 39.66 -43.23 -43.41
C ARG A 132 41.03 -42.90 -43.97
#